data_AF-A0A9K3H9F7-F1
#
_entry.id   AF-A0A9K3H9F7-F1
#
_cell.length_a   1.000
_cell.length_b   1.000
_cell.length_c   1.000
_cell.angle_alpha   90.00
_cell.angle_beta   90.00
_cell.angle_gamma   90.00
#
_symmetry.space_group_name_H-M   'P 1'
#
loop_
_entity.id
_entity.type
_entity.pdbx_description
1 polymer ?
#
loop_
_entity_poly.entity_id
_entity_poly.type
_entity_poly.pdbx_seq_one_letter_code
_entity_poly.pdbx_strand_id
1 'polypeptide(L)' 'MYFGTGIKNILASENTERVIKHVKIDVWRKFFAWFGMKEIKLSMSSLYQANLVAEKFSYGSCCTFDRDGDSLIIG' A
#
# COMPACT_ATOMS: atom_id res chain seq x y z
N MET A 1 -13.85 -13.91 -0.37
CA MET A 1 -14.73 -13.28 0.65
C MET A 1 -14.26 -11.88 1.08
N TYR A 2 -12.96 -11.54 1.01
CA TYR A 2 -12.44 -10.27 1.55
C TYR A 2 -12.82 -9.01 0.76
N PHE A 3 -12.78 -9.03 -0.58
CA PHE A 3 -13.10 -7.84 -1.38
C PHE A 3 -14.55 -7.40 -1.25
N GLY A 4 -15.50 -8.35 -1.17
CA GLY A 4 -16.92 -8.03 -1.01
C GLY A 4 -17.22 -7.25 0.27
N THR A 5 -16.59 -7.62 1.39
CA THR A 5 -16.70 -6.88 2.64
C THR A 5 -16.12 -5.46 2.51
N GLY A 6 -14.97 -5.33 1.84
CA GLY A 6 -14.35 -4.04 1.59
C GLY A 6 -15.22 -3.12 0.74
N ILE A 7 -15.71 -3.62 -0.39
CA ILE A 7 -16.60 -2.91 -1.31
C ILE A 7 -17.89 -2.50 -0.58
N LYS A 8 -18.50 -3.42 0.17
CA LYS A 8 -19.72 -3.12 0.93
C LYS A 8 -19.48 -2.02 1.96
N ASN A 9 -18.37 -2.03 2.69
CA ASN A 9 -18.07 -0.98 3.65
C ASN A 9 -17.84 0.37 2.96
N ILE A 10 -17.22 0.39 1.78
CA ILE A 10 -17.00 1.63 1.02
C ILE A 10 -18.32 2.22 0.50
N LEU A 11 -19.26 1.36 0.04
CA LEU A 11 -20.48 1.80 -0.64
C LEU A 11 -21.70 1.96 0.26
N ALA A 12 -21.81 1.16 1.34
CA ALA A 12 -23.04 1.03 2.14
C ALA A 12 -22.87 1.47 3.59
N SER A 13 -21.71 2.00 3.98
CA SER A 13 -21.46 2.55 5.31
C SER A 13 -21.06 4.02 5.20
N GLU A 14 -21.53 4.85 6.13
CA GLU A 14 -21.28 6.29 6.11
C GLU A 14 -20.58 6.79 7.37
N ASN A 15 -20.02 8.00 7.33
CA ASN A 15 -19.41 8.67 8.48
C ASN A 15 -18.38 7.82 9.26
N THR A 16 -18.75 7.42 10.47
CA THR A 16 -17.98 6.59 11.40
C THR A 16 -18.16 5.09 11.16
N GLU A 17 -19.24 4.68 10.48
CA GLU A 17 -19.48 3.28 10.10
C GLU A 17 -18.58 2.87 8.91
N ARG A 18 -18.21 3.83 8.05
CA ARG A 18 -17.21 3.64 7.01
C ARG A 18 -15.82 3.61 7.61
N VAL A 19 -15.26 2.42 7.81
CA VAL A 19 -13.93 2.23 8.40
C VAL A 19 -12.83 2.10 7.33
N ILE A 20 -13.18 1.60 6.13
CA ILE A 20 -12.24 1.47 5.03
C ILE A 20 -12.23 2.76 4.22
N LYS A 21 -11.13 3.51 4.33
CA LYS A 21 -10.90 4.79 3.61
C LYS A 21 -9.54 4.75 2.92
N HIS A 22 -9.47 4.05 1.78
CA HIS A 22 -8.25 4.02 0.99
C HIS A 22 -7.93 5.41 0.41
N VAL A 23 -6.69 5.82 0.55
CA VAL A 23 -6.15 7.06 -0.01
C VAL A 23 -4.80 6.76 -0.67
N LYS A 24 -4.38 7.65 -1.57
CA LYS A 24 -3.07 7.57 -2.21
C LYS A 24 -1.94 7.82 -1.21
N ILE A 25 -0.75 7.33 -1.52
CA ILE A 25 0.43 7.42 -0.64
C ILE A 25 0.85 8.87 -0.36
N ASP A 26 0.59 9.82 -1.27
CA ASP A 26 0.88 11.24 -1.09
C ASP A 26 0.07 11.87 0.06
N VAL A 27 -1.16 11.41 0.29
CA VAL A 27 -1.99 11.82 1.44
C VAL A 27 -1.32 11.39 2.75
N TRP A 28 -0.84 10.15 2.81
CA TRP A 28 -0.12 9.63 3.97
C TRP A 28 1.19 10.38 4.21
N ARG A 29 1.97 10.67 3.16
CA ARG A 29 3.22 11.44 3.28
C ARG A 29 2.98 12.82 3.88
N LYS A 30 1.97 13.55 3.39
CA LYS A 30 1.59 14.88 3.93
C LYS A 30 1.12 14.77 5.38
N PHE A 31 0.29 13.78 5.68
CA PHE A 31 -0.22 13.56 7.03
C PHE A 31 0.91 13.28 8.03
N PHE A 32 1.84 12.38 7.72
CA PHE A 32 2.96 12.06 8.61
C PHE A 32 3.95 13.24 8.75
N ALA A 33 4.18 14.00 7.68
CA ALA A 33 5.01 15.19 7.73
C ALA A 33 4.46 16.26 8.70
N TRP A 34 3.14 16.38 8.84
CA TRP A 34 2.54 17.28 9.85
C TRP A 34 2.86 16.89 11.29
N PHE A 35 3.15 15.62 11.55
CA PHE A 35 3.63 15.14 12.85
C PHE A 35 5.17 15.14 12.95
N GLY A 36 5.87 15.78 12.01
CA GLY A 36 7.33 15.86 12.00
C GLY A 36 8.04 14.57 11.59
N MET A 37 7.30 13.60 11.05
CA MET A 37 7.89 12.34 10.57
C MET A 37 8.46 12.52 9.15
N LYS A 38 9.56 11.82 8.87
CA LYS A 38 10.20 11.80 7.56
C LYS A 38 10.14 10.39 6.96
N GLU A 39 9.85 10.31 5.68
CA GLU A 39 9.93 9.07 4.91
C GLU A 39 11.38 8.55 4.91
N ILE A 40 11.57 7.25 5.12
CA ILE A 40 12.87 6.60 5.14
C ILE A 40 12.96 5.61 3.99
N LYS A 41 14.00 5.79 3.17
CA LYS A 41 14.26 4.97 2.00
C LYS A 41 14.39 3.49 2.34
N LEU A 42 13.66 2.65 1.62
CA LEU A 42 13.85 1.20 1.65
C LEU A 42 15.18 0.80 1.00
N SER A 43 15.88 -0.13 1.63
CA SER A 43 17.17 -0.64 1.12
C SER A 43 16.99 -1.38 -0.22
N MET A 44 18.05 -1.42 -1.03
CA MET A 44 18.05 -2.26 -2.24
C MET A 44 17.86 -3.75 -1.91
N SER A 45 18.40 -4.21 -0.79
CA SER A 45 18.21 -5.57 -0.31
C SER A 45 16.74 -5.88 -0.01
N SER A 46 15.99 -4.93 0.54
CA SER A 46 14.54 -5.09 0.80
C SER A 46 13.77 -5.26 -0.51
N LEU A 47 14.08 -4.47 -1.53
CA LEU A 47 13.47 -4.60 -2.87
C LEU A 47 13.84 -5.94 -3.53
N TYR A 48 15.10 -6.34 -3.42
CA TYR A 48 15.56 -7.64 -3.92
C TYR A 48 14.78 -8.80 -3.27
N GLN A 49 14.60 -8.77 -1.95
CA GLN A 49 13.82 -9.78 -1.24
C GLN A 49 12.35 -9.78 -1.67
N ALA A 50 11.72 -8.62 -1.89
CA ALA A 50 10.35 -8.54 -2.38
C ALA A 50 10.18 -9.23 -3.75
N ASN A 51 11.13 -9.05 -4.67
CA ASN A 51 11.14 -9.72 -5.96
C ASN A 51 11.26 -11.25 -5.82
N LEU A 52 12.19 -11.74 -4.99
CA LEU A 52 12.33 -13.17 -4.72
C LEU A 52 11.07 -13.78 -4.09
N VAL A 53 10.36 -13.01 -3.27
CA VAL A 53 9.08 -13.43 -2.70
C VAL A 53 8.04 -13.59 -3.81
N ALA A 54 7.91 -12.61 -4.71
CA ALA A 54 6.97 -12.71 -5.83
C ALA A 54 7.24 -13.93 -6.71
N GLU A 55 8.50 -14.23 -7.05
CA GLU A 55 8.89 -15.40 -7.84
C GLU A 55 8.40 -16.74 -7.26
N LYS A 56 8.18 -16.82 -5.95
CA LYS A 56 7.69 -18.04 -5.27
C LYS A 56 6.18 -18.23 -5.38
N PHE A 57 5.43 -17.22 -5.78
CA PHE A 57 3.98 -17.31 -5.92
C PHE A 57 3.58 -17.62 -7.36
N SER A 58 2.55 -18.45 -7.55
CA SER A 58 2.07 -18.89 -8.88
C SER A 58 1.64 -17.74 -9.80
N TYR A 59 1.32 -16.57 -9.24
CA TYR A 59 0.95 -15.36 -9.98
C TYR A 59 1.92 -14.20 -9.71
N GLY A 60 3.16 -14.51 -9.29
CA GLY A 60 4.18 -13.50 -9.02
C GLY A 60 4.51 -12.62 -10.22
N SER A 61 4.44 -13.16 -11.43
CA SER A 61 4.65 -12.43 -12.68
C SER A 61 3.57 -11.36 -12.96
N CYS A 62 2.42 -11.43 -12.27
CA CYS A 62 1.40 -10.40 -12.32
C CYS A 62 1.63 -9.25 -11.32
N CYS A 63 2.65 -9.38 -10.45
CA CYS A 63 3.00 -8.35 -9.47
C CYS A 63 4.23 -7.57 -9.94
N THR A 64 4.17 -6.26 -9.82
CA THR A 64 5.24 -5.33 -10.10
C THR A 64 5.57 -4.54 -8.84
N PHE A 65 6.83 -4.16 -8.69
CA PHE A 65 7.31 -3.35 -7.59
C PHE A 65 7.96 -2.10 -8.13
N ASP A 66 7.42 -0.94 -7.77
CA ASP A 66 7.94 0.35 -8.19
C ASP A 66 8.23 1.26 -7.01
N ARG A 67 9.18 2.18 -7.19
CA ARG A 67 9.52 3.17 -6.16
C ARG A 67 8.79 4.47 -6.43
N ASP A 68 8.03 4.91 -5.45
CA ASP A 68 7.49 6.26 -5.39
C ASP A 68 8.09 6.97 -4.17
N GLY A 69 8.91 7.99 -4.41
CA GLY A 69 9.74 8.62 -3.39
C GLY A 69 10.66 7.59 -2.69
N ASP A 70 10.62 7.58 -1.36
CA ASP A 70 11.38 6.64 -0.54
C ASP A 70 10.60 5.35 -0.17
N SER A 71 9.35 5.25 -0.62
CA SER A 71 8.46 4.10 -0.41
C SER A 71 8.44 3.10 -1.59
N LEU A 72 7.71 2.00 -1.40
CA LEU A 72 7.46 0.97 -2.41
C LEU A 72 5.97 0.87 -2.72
N ILE A 73 5.62 0.83 -4.00
CA ILE A 73 4.28 0.56 -4.51
C ILE A 73 4.26 -0.81 -5.17
N ILE A 74 3.14 -1.52 -5.00
CA ILE A 74 2.90 -2.83 -5.58
C ILE A 74 1.75 -2.69 -6.58
N GLY A 75 1.95 -3.16 -7.80
CA GLY A 75 0.98 -3.13 -8.90
C GLY A 75 0.69 -4.51 -9.44
#